data_AF-A0A949PPQ9-F1
#
_entry.id   AF-A0A949PPQ9-F1
#
_cell.length_a   1.000
_cell.length_b   1.000
_cell.length_c   1.000
_cell.angle_alpha   90.00
_cell.angle_beta   90.00
_cell.angle_gamma   90.00
#
_symmetry.space_group_name_H-M   'P 1'
#
loop_
_entity.id
_entity.type
_entity.pdbx_description
1 polymer ?
#
loop_
_entity_poly.entity_id
_entity_poly.type
_entity_poly.pdbx_seq_one_letter_code
_entity_poly.pdbx_strand_id
1 'polypeptide(L)'
;MARVLKAVLAAIALGITAFPAHAEIDGHGPDAWRVTGVPVNDVLNARMGPGTNYPVIERFAPNERDMQQITCVPFYTAAHYTAMSEAEIKALPPRWCLMRNKAMSKAGWVAQRYITPESEDAAAVSVSRQKTPAHEPYASSANIDPVAQAQDLVREIYERQFQSENSNLPSAFDPAVARNYFTDDIVAWLASGNVGAHPLYGAQDFDGAIEDPVPDPHQPMLRGMITINVDFTNFGKQQRAVFLLRADTTRPGAPLRIFRVEHNGWSYP
;
A
#
# COMPACT_ATOMS: atom_id res chain seq x y z
N MET A 1 -50.92 51.06 28.64
CA MET A 1 -50.86 49.71 29.22
C MET A 1 -50.33 48.75 28.16
N ALA A 2 -49.33 47.93 28.52
CA ALA A 2 -48.66 46.85 27.76
C ALA A 2 -47.99 47.23 26.41
N ARG A 3 -46.67 47.51 26.35
CA ARG A 3 -45.52 46.56 26.21
C ARG A 3 -45.74 45.62 25.00
N VAL A 4 -44.89 45.58 23.96
CA VAL A 4 -43.44 45.29 23.99
C VAL A 4 -42.75 45.82 22.71
N LEU A 5 -41.66 46.55 22.91
CA LEU A 5 -40.62 46.93 21.96
C LEU A 5 -39.64 45.74 21.81
N LYS A 6 -39.15 45.41 20.60
CA LYS A 6 -37.88 44.67 20.32
C LYS A 6 -37.65 44.59 18.80
N ALA A 7 -36.86 45.48 18.22
CA ALA A 7 -35.39 45.45 18.09
C ALA A 7 -34.94 44.72 16.81
N VAL A 8 -34.52 45.53 15.83
CA VAL A 8 -33.73 45.17 14.65
C VAL A 8 -32.27 44.99 15.09
N LEU A 9 -31.61 43.89 14.73
CA LEU A 9 -30.18 43.86 14.37
C LEU A 9 -29.73 42.51 13.81
N ALA A 10 -28.87 42.61 12.81
CA ALA A 10 -28.31 41.60 11.92
C ALA A 10 -27.40 40.56 12.61
N ALA A 11 -27.29 39.38 11.99
CA ALA A 11 -26.07 38.58 12.00
C ALA A 11 -26.00 37.71 10.74
N ILE A 12 -25.21 38.17 9.77
CA ILE A 12 -24.56 37.35 8.75
C ILE A 12 -23.44 36.58 9.46
N ALA A 13 -23.47 35.25 9.43
CA ALA A 13 -22.35 34.38 9.76
C ALA A 13 -22.51 33.09 8.92
N LEU A 14 -21.69 32.91 7.88
CA LEU A 14 -20.58 31.95 7.85
C LEU A 14 -21.02 30.58 8.41
N GLY A 15 -21.29 29.56 7.60
CA GLY A 15 -20.43 29.05 6.53
C GLY A 15 -19.62 27.89 7.09
N ILE A 16 -20.08 26.65 6.84
CA ILE A 16 -19.20 25.48 6.72
C ILE A 16 -19.80 24.62 5.61
N THR A 17 -19.38 24.89 4.37
CA THR A 17 -19.36 23.89 3.32
C THR A 17 -18.53 22.73 3.83
N ALA A 18 -19.17 21.57 4.02
CA ALA A 18 -18.45 20.33 4.27
C ALA A 18 -17.63 20.03 3.02
N PHE A 19 -16.34 20.36 3.04
CA PHE A 19 -15.38 19.81 2.11
C PHE A 19 -15.36 18.30 2.36
N PRO A 20 -15.62 17.44 1.36
CA PRO A 20 -15.21 16.06 1.48
C PRO A 20 -13.69 16.08 1.66
N ALA A 21 -13.21 15.63 2.81
CA ALA A 21 -11.82 15.29 2.99
C ALA A 21 -11.52 14.17 1.98
N HIS A 22 -10.88 14.53 0.87
CA HIS A 22 -10.28 13.56 -0.03
C HIS A 22 -9.11 12.96 0.74
N ALA A 23 -9.23 11.67 1.09
CA ALA A 23 -8.05 10.88 1.38
C ALA A 23 -7.27 10.82 0.06
N GLU A 24 -6.18 11.57 0.00
CA GLU A 24 -5.14 11.43 -1.00
C GLU A 24 -4.58 10.02 -0.78
N ILE A 25 -4.69 9.15 -1.79
CA ILE A 25 -3.93 7.90 -1.82
C ILE A 25 -2.49 8.33 -2.10
N ASP A 26 -1.83 8.84 -1.07
CA ASP A 26 -0.40 9.04 -1.05
C ASP A 26 0.20 7.63 -1.00
N GLY A 27 1.18 7.32 -1.85
CA GLY A 27 1.79 6.00 -2.05
C GLY A 27 2.56 5.48 -0.83
N HIS A 28 1.92 5.46 0.33
CA HIS A 28 2.39 4.96 1.60
C HIS A 28 1.59 3.70 1.90
N GLY A 29 2.27 2.61 2.24
CA GLY A 29 1.64 1.35 2.59
C GLY A 29 0.58 1.46 3.70
N PRO A 30 -0.05 0.34 4.07
CA PRO A 30 -1.36 0.22 4.74
C PRO A 30 -1.76 1.37 5.68
N ASP A 31 -3.00 1.86 5.54
CA ASP A 31 -3.55 3.00 6.28
C ASP A 31 -3.72 2.78 7.79
N ALA A 32 -3.52 1.55 8.27
CA ALA A 32 -3.60 1.18 9.68
C ALA A 32 -2.46 0.25 10.10
N TRP A 33 -1.72 0.66 11.11
CA TRP A 33 -0.61 -0.08 11.73
C TRP A 33 -0.92 -0.34 13.19
N ARG A 34 -0.33 -1.41 13.74
CA ARG A 34 -0.37 -1.69 15.18
C ARG A 34 1.00 -1.98 15.76
N VAL A 35 1.14 -1.74 17.06
CA VAL A 35 2.28 -2.20 17.86
C VAL A 35 2.21 -3.71 18.03
N THR A 36 3.32 -4.41 17.78
CA THR A 36 3.48 -5.86 18.00
C THR A 36 4.78 -6.14 18.73
N GLY A 37 4.91 -7.33 19.34
CA GLY A 37 6.15 -7.75 20.00
C GLY A 37 6.51 -7.01 21.30
N VAL A 38 5.58 -6.20 21.84
CA VAL A 38 5.73 -5.51 23.14
C VAL A 38 4.86 -6.22 24.19
N PRO A 39 5.43 -6.64 25.35
CA PRO A 39 4.67 -7.25 26.44
C PRO A 39 3.52 -6.37 26.95
N VAL A 40 2.45 -7.00 27.46
CA VAL A 40 1.25 -6.30 27.96
C VAL A 40 1.52 -5.31 29.11
N ASN A 41 2.62 -5.50 29.84
CA ASN A 41 3.07 -4.67 30.95
C ASN A 41 4.24 -3.74 30.57
N ASP A 42 4.52 -3.57 29.28
CA ASP A 42 5.59 -2.73 28.75
C ASP A 42 5.05 -1.76 27.68
N VAL A 43 5.91 -0.90 27.15
CA VAL A 43 5.56 0.16 26.19
C VAL A 43 6.57 0.21 25.05
N LEU A 44 6.10 0.59 23.86
CA LEU A 44 6.98 0.92 22.75
C LEU A 44 7.48 2.35 22.91
N ASN A 45 8.78 2.51 23.17
CA ASN A 45 9.40 3.83 23.23
C ASN A 45 9.49 4.46 21.83
N ALA A 46 8.86 5.62 21.66
CA ALA A 46 8.94 6.46 20.47
C ALA A 46 9.93 7.61 20.70
N ARG A 47 10.85 7.79 19.75
CA ARG A 47 12.04 8.62 19.93
C ARG A 47 12.04 9.84 19.01
N MET A 48 12.83 10.84 19.40
CA MET A 48 13.00 12.08 18.63
C MET A 48 13.60 11.84 17.24
N GLY A 49 14.42 10.80 17.10
CA GLY A 49 15.07 10.44 15.84
C GLY A 49 15.25 8.91 15.69
N PRO A 50 15.67 8.46 14.51
CA PRO A 50 15.80 7.04 14.17
C PRO A 50 17.02 6.43 14.85
N GLY A 51 16.84 5.84 16.03
CA GLY A 51 17.92 5.19 16.76
C GLY A 51 17.76 5.24 18.27
N THR A 52 18.41 4.30 18.98
CA THR A 52 18.40 4.26 20.45
C THR A 52 19.17 5.40 21.10
N ASN A 53 20.01 6.12 20.35
CA ASN A 53 20.78 7.27 20.82
C ASN A 53 19.93 8.55 20.96
N TYR A 54 18.74 8.57 20.36
CA TYR A 54 17.81 9.70 20.51
C TYR A 54 16.97 9.55 21.78
N PRO A 55 16.63 10.66 22.45
CA PRO A 55 15.77 10.61 23.63
C PRO A 55 14.39 10.04 23.29
N VAL A 56 13.79 9.35 24.26
CA VAL A 56 12.39 8.94 24.21
C VAL A 56 11.53 10.18 24.45
N ILE A 57 10.61 10.46 23.53
CA ILE A 57 9.71 11.62 23.60
C ILE A 57 8.25 11.21 23.79
N GLU A 58 7.92 9.96 23.47
CA GLU A 58 6.56 9.43 23.54
C GLU A 58 6.58 7.91 23.76
N ARG A 59 5.44 7.33 24.13
CA ARG A 59 5.23 5.90 24.34
C ARG A 59 3.92 5.46 23.70
N PHE A 60 4.01 4.40 22.89
CA PHE A 60 2.84 3.68 22.42
C PHE A 60 2.54 2.49 23.33
N ALA A 61 1.25 2.25 23.55
CA ALA A 61 0.77 1.12 24.32
C ALA A 61 1.07 -0.20 23.60
N PRO A 62 1.19 -1.32 24.33
CA PRO A 62 1.28 -2.63 23.69
C PRO A 62 -0.01 -2.87 22.89
N ASN A 63 0.14 -3.32 21.64
CA ASN A 63 -1.00 -3.50 20.72
C ASN A 63 -1.81 -2.21 20.48
N GLU A 64 -1.21 -1.02 20.57
CA GLU A 64 -1.83 0.23 20.06
C GLU A 64 -2.08 0.08 18.55
N ARG A 65 -3.26 0.49 18.08
CA ARG A 65 -3.81 0.24 16.73
C ARG A 65 -4.14 1.54 16.02
N ASP A 66 -4.61 1.44 14.77
CA ASP A 66 -4.94 2.59 13.93
C ASP A 66 -3.78 3.62 13.85
N MET A 67 -2.54 3.14 13.90
CA MET A 67 -1.37 3.99 13.76
C MET A 67 -1.08 4.26 12.29
N GLN A 68 -0.53 5.43 11.99
CA GLN A 68 -0.07 5.78 10.66
C GLN A 68 1.45 5.70 10.59
N GLN A 69 1.97 5.03 9.57
CA GLN A 69 3.37 5.11 9.19
C GLN A 69 3.57 6.33 8.28
N ILE A 70 4.40 7.29 8.72
CA ILE A 70 4.71 8.48 7.93
C ILE A 70 5.88 8.21 6.98
N THR A 71 6.97 7.62 7.50
CA THR A 71 8.15 7.27 6.71
C THR A 71 9.03 6.28 7.48
N CYS A 72 9.94 5.59 6.80
CA CYS A 72 10.95 4.75 7.44
C CYS A 72 12.35 5.02 6.91
N VAL A 73 13.35 4.90 7.78
CA VAL A 73 14.78 5.10 7.48
C VAL A 73 15.65 3.95 8.03
N PRO A 74 16.80 3.65 7.42
CA PRO A 74 17.22 4.18 6.12
C PRO A 74 16.27 3.74 4.99
N PHE A 75 16.11 4.63 4.01
CA PHE A 75 15.40 4.31 2.79
C PHE A 75 16.32 3.54 1.86
N TYR A 76 15.85 2.41 1.33
CA TYR A 76 16.48 1.67 0.26
C TYR A 76 15.43 1.47 -0.81
N THR A 77 15.74 1.86 -2.05
CA THR A 77 14.95 1.47 -3.22
C THR A 77 14.99 -0.05 -3.37
N ALA A 78 13.98 -0.66 -3.97
CA ALA A 78 13.97 -2.10 -4.26
C ALA A 78 15.25 -2.52 -5.00
N ALA A 79 15.60 -1.83 -6.09
CA ALA A 79 16.82 -2.10 -6.88
C ALA A 79 18.12 -2.12 -6.04
N HIS A 80 18.29 -1.18 -5.11
CA HIS A 80 19.45 -1.17 -4.22
C HIS A 80 19.45 -2.32 -3.22
N TYR A 81 18.29 -2.68 -2.66
CA TYR A 81 18.21 -3.75 -1.68
C TYR A 81 18.49 -5.11 -2.33
N THR A 82 17.94 -5.35 -3.52
CA THR A 82 18.09 -6.63 -4.23
C THR A 82 19.50 -6.83 -4.80
N ALA A 83 20.24 -5.75 -5.06
CA ALA A 83 21.63 -5.81 -5.49
C ALA A 83 22.62 -6.13 -4.34
N MET A 84 22.17 -6.12 -3.08
CA MET A 84 23.01 -6.44 -1.93
C MET A 84 23.11 -7.95 -1.73
N SER A 85 24.31 -8.43 -1.40
CA SER A 85 24.52 -9.78 -0.91
C SER A 85 23.81 -10.00 0.43
N GLU A 86 23.55 -11.26 0.80
CA GLU A 86 22.99 -11.60 2.12
C GLU A 86 23.81 -11.03 3.28
N ALA A 87 25.14 -10.98 3.12
CA ALA A 87 26.04 -10.41 4.12
C ALA A 87 25.83 -8.89 4.28
N GLU A 88 25.60 -8.18 3.17
CA GLU A 88 25.30 -6.75 3.17
C GLU A 88 23.90 -6.47 3.72
N ILE A 89 22.90 -7.29 3.36
CA ILE A 89 21.53 -7.22 3.92
C ILE A 89 21.57 -7.39 5.44
N LYS A 90 22.32 -8.38 5.94
CA LYS A 90 22.48 -8.63 7.37
C LYS A 90 23.24 -7.49 8.09
N ALA A 91 24.11 -6.79 7.37
CA ALA A 91 24.86 -5.65 7.88
C ALA A 91 24.07 -4.32 7.85
N LEU A 92 22.85 -4.31 7.27
CA LEU A 92 22.02 -3.11 7.24
C LEU A 92 21.71 -2.61 8.66
N PRO A 93 21.73 -1.28 8.87
CA PRO A 93 21.35 -0.74 10.15
C PRO A 93 19.85 -1.01 10.41
N PRO A 94 19.42 -1.14 11.67
CA PRO A 94 18.03 -1.38 12.00
C PRO A 94 17.11 -0.32 11.36
N ARG A 95 16.00 -0.76 10.77
CA ARG A 95 14.99 0.16 10.22
C ARG A 95 14.17 0.80 11.35
N TRP A 96 13.96 2.10 11.22
CA TRP A 96 13.14 2.93 12.11
C TRP A 96 12.03 3.60 11.32
N CYS A 97 10.82 3.64 11.86
CA CYS A 97 9.67 4.25 11.21
C CYS A 97 9.12 5.37 12.09
N LEU A 98 8.86 6.52 11.47
CA LEU A 98 8.13 7.62 12.10
C LEU A 98 6.65 7.25 12.12
N MET A 99 6.14 7.02 13.32
CA MET A 99 4.74 6.64 13.53
C MET A 99 3.97 7.77 14.18
N ARG A 100 2.68 7.85 13.89
CA ARG A 100 1.75 8.77 14.52
C ARG A 100 0.45 8.04 14.86
N ASN A 101 -0.16 8.34 16.01
CA ASN A 101 -1.48 7.79 16.32
C ASN A 101 -2.59 8.52 15.53
N LYS A 102 -3.76 7.89 15.39
CA LYS A 102 -4.92 8.46 14.70
C LYS A 102 -5.35 9.85 15.20
N ALA A 103 -5.21 10.09 16.51
CA ALA A 103 -5.56 11.37 17.12
C ALA A 103 -4.55 12.49 16.82
N MET A 104 -3.43 12.18 16.16
CA MET A 104 -2.29 13.07 15.92
C MET A 104 -1.68 13.67 17.19
N SER A 105 -2.00 13.10 18.36
CA SER A 105 -1.51 13.55 19.66
C SER A 105 -0.18 12.93 20.06
N LYS A 106 0.20 11.81 19.42
CA LYS A 106 1.44 11.09 19.66
C LYS A 106 2.17 10.86 18.35
N ALA A 107 3.46 11.17 18.32
CA ALA A 107 4.33 10.84 17.20
C ALA A 107 5.76 10.58 17.67
N GLY A 108 6.47 9.71 16.93
CA GLY A 108 7.89 9.50 17.14
C GLY A 108 8.43 8.31 16.38
N TRP A 109 9.75 8.20 16.34
CA TRP A 109 10.46 7.11 15.68
C TRP A 109 10.46 5.84 16.52
N VAL A 110 10.00 4.74 15.95
CA VAL A 110 10.01 3.41 16.59
C VAL A 110 10.79 2.43 15.72
N ALA A 111 11.31 1.35 16.32
CA ALA A 111 11.96 0.30 15.54
C ALA A 111 10.89 -0.50 14.75
N GLN A 112 11.11 -0.70 13.45
CA GLN A 112 10.14 -1.31 12.53
C GLN A 112 9.68 -2.71 12.97
N ARG A 113 10.56 -3.47 13.64
CA ARG A 113 10.22 -4.81 14.17
C ARG A 113 9.07 -4.86 15.19
N TYR A 114 8.67 -3.73 15.75
CA TYR A 114 7.58 -3.63 16.72
C TYR A 114 6.28 -3.06 16.12
N ILE A 115 6.21 -2.93 14.80
CA ILE A 115 5.00 -2.50 14.12
C ILE A 115 4.65 -3.48 13.01
N THR A 116 3.35 -3.65 12.78
CA THR A 116 2.84 -4.52 11.73
C THR A 116 1.60 -3.88 11.11
N PRO A 117 1.44 -3.93 9.79
CA PRO A 117 0.18 -3.56 9.16
C PRO A 117 -0.99 -4.29 9.79
N GLU A 118 -2.07 -3.56 10.03
CA GLU A 118 -3.36 -4.17 10.26
C GLU A 118 -3.90 -4.58 8.89
N SER A 119 -3.94 -5.89 8.64
CA SER A 119 -4.80 -6.45 7.60
C SER A 119 -6.25 -6.20 8.02
N GLU A 120 -7.13 -5.85 7.09
CA GLU A 120 -8.55 -5.64 7.37
C GLU A 120 -9.30 -6.88 7.91
N ASP A 121 -8.62 -8.02 8.08
CA ASP A 121 -9.17 -9.21 8.73
C ASP A 121 -8.55 -9.44 10.11
N ALA A 122 -9.21 -8.94 11.16
CA ALA A 122 -9.43 -9.63 12.45
C ALA A 122 -10.04 -8.68 13.51
N ALA A 123 -11.33 -8.34 13.40
CA ALA A 123 -12.16 -8.02 14.56
C ALA A 123 -13.65 -8.23 14.23
N ALA A 124 -14.15 -9.43 14.52
CA ALA A 124 -15.58 -9.66 14.64
C ALA A 124 -16.10 -8.96 15.91
N VAL A 125 -16.73 -7.79 15.78
CA VAL A 125 -17.83 -7.36 16.67
C VAL A 125 -18.86 -6.58 15.88
N SER A 126 -20.06 -7.13 15.84
CA SER A 126 -21.28 -6.62 15.25
C SER A 126 -21.73 -5.30 15.89
N VAL A 127 -21.64 -4.21 15.13
CA VAL A 127 -22.53 -3.05 15.25
C VAL A 127 -22.93 -2.70 13.82
N SER A 128 -24.24 -2.53 13.59
CA SER A 128 -24.80 -2.20 12.28
C SER A 128 -24.18 -0.90 11.76
N ARG A 129 -23.13 -1.02 10.95
CA ARG A 129 -22.59 0.07 10.17
C ARG A 129 -23.57 0.34 9.04
N GLN A 130 -24.21 1.51 9.05
CA GLN A 130 -24.72 2.04 7.81
C GLN A 130 -23.57 2.06 6.80
N LYS A 131 -23.84 1.42 5.66
CA LYS A 131 -22.92 1.03 4.61
C LYS A 131 -22.26 2.26 3.99
N THR A 132 -21.16 2.75 4.56
CA THR A 132 -20.17 3.49 3.80
C THR A 132 -19.69 2.53 2.70
N PRO A 133 -19.71 2.90 1.41
CA PRO A 133 -19.20 2.02 0.37
C PRO A 133 -17.76 1.63 0.73
N ALA A 134 -17.45 0.34 0.66
CA ALA A 134 -16.06 -0.12 0.70
C ALA A 134 -15.27 0.71 -0.33
N HIS A 135 -14.17 1.31 0.07
CA HIS A 135 -13.31 2.03 -0.86
C HIS A 135 -12.67 0.98 -1.76
N GLU A 136 -13.17 0.84 -2.99
CA GLU A 136 -12.61 -0.09 -3.99
C GLU A 136 -11.23 0.44 -4.40
N PRO A 137 -10.12 -0.27 -4.10
CA PRO A 137 -8.78 0.18 -4.48
C PRO A 137 -8.70 0.36 -6.00
N TYR A 138 -8.04 1.43 -6.42
CA TYR A 138 -7.88 1.78 -7.83
C TYR A 138 -9.19 2.06 -8.58
N ALA A 139 -10.25 2.48 -7.88
CA ALA A 139 -11.49 2.94 -8.50
C ALA A 139 -11.22 4.06 -9.54
N SER A 140 -11.96 4.00 -10.65
CA SER A 140 -11.86 5.03 -11.68
C SER A 140 -12.30 6.40 -11.14
N SER A 141 -11.52 7.43 -11.44
CA SER A 141 -11.78 8.80 -11.03
C SER A 141 -11.41 9.76 -12.15
N ALA A 142 -12.26 10.76 -12.41
CA ALA A 142 -12.01 11.76 -13.44
C ALA A 142 -10.78 12.66 -13.14
N ASN A 143 -10.32 12.69 -11.90
CA ASN A 143 -9.23 13.55 -11.44
C ASN A 143 -7.88 12.82 -11.33
N ILE A 144 -7.83 11.53 -11.66
CA ILE A 144 -6.63 10.71 -11.54
C ILE A 144 -6.17 10.35 -12.95
N ASP A 145 -4.87 10.49 -13.25
CA ASP A 145 -4.29 9.97 -14.47
C ASP A 145 -4.30 8.42 -14.41
N PRO A 146 -5.07 7.74 -15.28
CA PRO A 146 -5.17 6.29 -15.22
C PRO A 146 -3.84 5.59 -15.52
N VAL A 147 -2.94 6.21 -16.30
CA VAL A 147 -1.61 5.62 -16.59
C VAL A 147 -0.72 5.69 -15.35
N ALA A 148 -0.69 6.83 -14.65
CA ALA A 148 0.02 6.96 -13.38
C ALA A 148 -0.54 5.98 -12.32
N GLN A 149 -1.87 5.89 -12.22
CA GLN A 149 -2.53 4.95 -11.30
C GLN A 149 -2.20 3.49 -11.60
N ALA A 150 -2.07 3.11 -12.89
CA ALA A 150 -1.65 1.77 -13.29
C ALA A 150 -0.19 1.49 -12.94
N GLN A 151 0.69 2.48 -13.11
CA GLN A 151 2.10 2.38 -12.71
C GLN A 151 2.23 2.18 -11.19
N ASP A 152 1.43 2.91 -10.40
CA ASP A 152 1.39 2.77 -8.94
C ASP A 152 0.88 1.39 -8.51
N LEU A 153 -0.16 0.87 -9.17
CA LEU A 153 -0.67 -0.48 -8.95
C LEU A 153 0.43 -1.53 -9.19
N VAL A 154 1.14 -1.44 -10.31
CA VAL A 154 2.24 -2.38 -10.62
C VAL A 154 3.40 -2.21 -9.63
N ARG A 155 3.69 -0.99 -9.17
CA ARG A 155 4.70 -0.81 -8.11
C ARG A 155 4.30 -1.49 -6.81
N GLU A 156 3.04 -1.34 -6.39
CA GLU A 156 2.55 -1.92 -5.15
C GLU A 156 2.65 -3.45 -5.13
N ILE A 157 2.37 -4.14 -6.24
CA ILE A 157 2.47 -5.62 -6.27
C ILE A 157 3.91 -6.11 -6.05
N TYR A 158 4.92 -5.40 -6.58
CA TYR A 158 6.33 -5.72 -6.35
C TYR A 158 6.75 -5.41 -4.91
N GLU A 159 6.34 -4.26 -4.37
CA GLU A 159 6.61 -3.89 -2.98
C GLU A 159 5.97 -4.85 -1.98
N ARG A 160 4.73 -5.28 -2.25
CA ARG A 160 4.02 -6.25 -1.42
C ARG A 160 4.64 -7.63 -1.50
N GLN A 161 5.10 -8.08 -2.67
CA GLN A 161 5.85 -9.33 -2.78
C GLN A 161 7.12 -9.27 -1.93
N PHE A 162 7.89 -8.19 -2.06
CA PHE A 162 9.09 -7.99 -1.25
C PHE A 162 8.79 -8.01 0.25
N GLN A 163 7.73 -7.35 0.69
CA GLN A 163 7.30 -7.38 2.10
C GLN A 163 6.89 -8.79 2.54
N SER A 164 6.21 -9.55 1.67
CA SER A 164 5.78 -10.92 1.95
C SER A 164 6.96 -11.88 2.09
N GLU A 165 8.01 -11.73 1.29
CA GLU A 165 9.23 -12.54 1.39
C GLU A 165 10.02 -12.23 2.68
N ASN A 166 9.90 -11.02 3.21
CA ASN A 166 10.65 -10.54 4.38
C ASN A 166 9.82 -10.46 5.68
N SER A 167 8.55 -10.90 5.67
CA SER A 167 7.66 -10.82 6.83
C SER A 167 6.49 -11.81 6.73
N ASN A 168 5.58 -11.82 7.71
CA ASN A 168 4.38 -12.66 7.68
C ASN A 168 3.19 -12.02 6.94
N LEU A 169 3.45 -11.05 6.05
CA LEU A 169 2.39 -10.39 5.27
C LEU A 169 2.02 -11.21 4.03
N PRO A 170 0.73 -11.24 3.63
CA PRO A 170 0.32 -11.94 2.42
C PRO A 170 0.84 -11.21 1.17
N SER A 171 1.31 -12.01 0.20
CA SER A 171 1.67 -11.54 -1.12
C SER A 171 0.46 -10.95 -1.87
N ALA A 172 0.72 -10.13 -2.90
CA ALA A 172 -0.31 -9.71 -3.84
C ALA A 172 -0.98 -10.91 -4.56
N PHE A 173 -0.31 -12.06 -4.64
CA PHE A 173 -0.83 -13.29 -5.24
C PHE A 173 -1.62 -14.19 -4.29
N ASP A 174 -1.70 -13.83 -3.00
CA ASP A 174 -2.55 -14.53 -2.06
C ASP A 174 -4.03 -14.37 -2.47
N PRO A 175 -4.82 -15.44 -2.63
CA PRO A 175 -6.23 -15.35 -3.02
C PRO A 175 -7.09 -14.43 -2.16
N ALA A 176 -6.72 -14.20 -0.89
CA ALA A 176 -7.40 -13.28 0.01
C ALA A 176 -7.21 -11.80 -0.37
N VAL A 177 -6.11 -11.47 -1.07
CA VAL A 177 -5.72 -10.09 -1.42
C VAL A 177 -5.75 -9.85 -2.93
N ALA A 178 -5.51 -10.88 -3.75
CA ALA A 178 -5.33 -10.80 -5.19
C ALA A 178 -6.46 -10.07 -5.93
N ARG A 179 -7.69 -10.13 -5.42
CA ARG A 179 -8.84 -9.41 -5.99
C ARG A 179 -8.65 -7.89 -6.03
N ASN A 180 -7.78 -7.30 -5.22
CA ASN A 180 -7.51 -5.87 -5.22
C ASN A 180 -6.68 -5.41 -6.42
N TYR A 181 -5.93 -6.32 -7.05
CA TYR A 181 -4.96 -6.00 -8.10
C TYR A 181 -5.34 -6.63 -9.44
N PHE A 182 -5.95 -7.81 -9.40
CA PHE A 182 -6.14 -8.66 -10.57
C PHE A 182 -7.63 -8.90 -10.88
N THR A 183 -7.94 -9.15 -12.15
CA THR A 183 -9.26 -9.59 -12.58
C THR A 183 -9.57 -11.01 -12.09
N ASP A 184 -10.86 -11.38 -12.09
CA ASP A 184 -11.33 -12.64 -11.51
C ASP A 184 -10.77 -13.90 -12.18
N ASP A 185 -10.40 -13.82 -13.46
CA ASP A 185 -9.71 -14.88 -14.21
C ASP A 185 -8.29 -15.14 -13.69
N ILE A 186 -7.52 -14.09 -13.40
CA ILE A 186 -6.20 -14.24 -12.75
C ILE A 186 -6.36 -14.84 -11.36
N VAL A 187 -7.32 -14.33 -10.58
CA VAL A 187 -7.58 -14.81 -9.22
C VAL A 187 -7.96 -16.29 -9.24
N ALA A 188 -8.78 -16.72 -10.20
CA ALA A 188 -9.11 -18.12 -10.41
C ALA A 188 -7.89 -18.95 -10.83
N TRP A 189 -7.03 -18.41 -11.69
CA TRP A 189 -5.78 -19.06 -12.09
C TRP A 189 -4.82 -19.25 -10.91
N LEU A 190 -4.59 -18.22 -10.10
CA LEU A 190 -3.78 -18.28 -8.87
C LEU A 190 -4.31 -19.34 -7.90
N ALA A 191 -5.63 -19.36 -7.69
CA ALA A 191 -6.29 -20.34 -6.81
C ALA A 191 -6.23 -21.79 -7.35
N SER A 192 -6.01 -21.98 -8.65
CA SER A 192 -5.93 -23.32 -9.24
C SER A 192 -4.66 -24.09 -8.84
N GLY A 193 -3.65 -23.41 -8.29
CA GLY A 193 -2.35 -24.01 -7.96
C GLY A 193 -1.48 -24.35 -9.17
N ASN A 194 -1.91 -24.04 -10.39
CA ASN A 194 -1.16 -24.29 -11.63
C ASN A 194 -0.10 -23.20 -11.92
N VAL A 195 0.53 -22.66 -10.88
CA VAL A 195 1.53 -21.61 -10.98
C VAL A 195 2.91 -22.27 -11.08
N GLY A 196 3.37 -22.53 -12.31
CA GLY A 196 4.64 -23.21 -12.58
C GLY A 196 5.89 -22.32 -12.49
N ALA A 197 5.70 -21.00 -12.45
CA ALA A 197 6.75 -19.99 -12.33
C ALA A 197 6.21 -18.81 -11.50
N HIS A 198 7.09 -18.10 -10.80
CA HIS A 198 6.69 -16.96 -9.98
C HIS A 198 6.02 -15.87 -10.85
N PRO A 199 4.79 -15.43 -10.53
CA PRO A 199 4.01 -14.52 -11.39
C PRO A 199 4.69 -13.19 -11.74
N LEU A 200 5.56 -12.66 -10.86
CA LEU A 200 6.31 -11.42 -11.13
C LEU A 200 7.60 -11.60 -11.92
N TYR A 201 8.20 -12.78 -11.87
CA TYR A 201 9.56 -12.99 -12.36
C TYR A 201 9.61 -13.91 -13.59
N GLY A 202 8.53 -14.67 -13.84
CA GLY A 202 8.48 -15.63 -14.94
C GLY A 202 9.48 -16.77 -14.80
N ALA A 203 9.93 -17.06 -13.57
CA ALA A 203 10.95 -18.05 -13.26
C ALA A 203 10.64 -18.77 -11.94
N GLN A 204 11.24 -19.95 -11.73
CA GLN A 204 11.13 -20.69 -10.46
C GLN A 204 11.93 -20.00 -9.34
N ASP A 205 13.09 -19.44 -9.69
CA ASP A 205 13.98 -18.72 -8.78
C ASP A 205 14.28 -17.32 -9.35
N PHE A 206 14.65 -16.40 -8.47
CA PHE A 206 15.02 -15.03 -8.81
C PHE A 206 16.31 -14.62 -8.11
N ASP A 207 17.29 -14.17 -8.89
CA ASP A 207 18.52 -13.55 -8.40
C ASP A 207 18.89 -12.37 -9.30
N GLY A 208 18.71 -11.16 -8.78
CA GLY A 208 19.07 -9.94 -9.49
C GLY A 208 18.30 -8.73 -9.03
N ALA A 209 18.00 -7.81 -9.93
CA ALA A 209 17.44 -6.50 -9.59
C ALA A 209 16.26 -6.14 -10.49
N ILE A 210 15.28 -5.47 -9.90
CA ILE A 210 14.05 -5.05 -10.55
C ILE A 210 14.11 -3.55 -10.72
N GLU A 211 13.89 -3.06 -11.95
CA GLU A 211 13.79 -1.63 -12.24
C GLU A 211 12.40 -1.09 -11.91
N ASP A 212 12.26 0.23 -11.82
CA ASP A 212 10.95 0.84 -11.57
C ASP A 212 9.97 0.52 -12.71
N PRO A 213 8.69 0.26 -12.42
CA PRO A 213 7.67 0.11 -13.45
C PRO A 213 7.55 1.38 -14.27
N VAL A 214 7.51 1.25 -15.60
CA VAL A 214 7.39 2.38 -16.54
C VAL A 214 6.24 2.14 -17.52
N PRO A 215 5.42 3.15 -17.84
CA PRO A 215 4.46 3.04 -18.92
C PRO A 215 5.14 2.74 -20.25
N ASP A 216 4.44 2.05 -21.16
CA ASP A 216 4.96 1.83 -22.51
C ASP A 216 5.32 3.16 -23.19
N PRO A 217 6.55 3.34 -23.70
CA PRO A 217 7.04 4.63 -24.16
C PRO A 217 6.38 5.11 -25.46
N HIS A 218 5.76 4.22 -26.22
CA HIS A 218 5.15 4.53 -27.51
C HIS A 218 3.63 4.60 -27.41
N GLN A 219 3.04 3.72 -26.61
CA GLN A 219 1.61 3.56 -26.47
C GLN A 219 1.24 3.13 -25.05
N PRO A 220 1.37 4.05 -24.06
CA PRO A 220 1.09 3.73 -22.66
C PRO A 220 -0.37 3.35 -22.44
N MET A 221 -1.29 3.86 -23.28
CA MET A 221 -2.68 3.46 -23.30
C MET A 221 -3.23 3.37 -24.73
N LEU A 222 -3.90 2.26 -25.05
CA LEU A 222 -4.62 2.04 -26.30
C LEU A 222 -6.03 1.52 -26.01
N ARG A 223 -7.06 2.27 -26.42
CA ARG A 223 -8.48 1.86 -26.28
C ARG A 223 -8.85 1.45 -24.83
N GLY A 224 -8.32 2.15 -23.83
CA GLY A 224 -8.57 1.90 -22.41
C GLY A 224 -7.77 0.75 -21.80
N MET A 225 -6.94 0.06 -22.60
CA MET A 225 -5.92 -0.85 -22.09
C MET A 225 -4.64 -0.06 -21.83
N ILE A 226 -4.03 -0.25 -20.67
CA ILE A 226 -2.81 0.41 -20.22
C ILE A 226 -1.70 -0.64 -20.15
N THR A 227 -0.52 -0.29 -20.65
CA THR A 227 0.65 -1.18 -20.69
C THR A 227 1.74 -0.63 -19.79
N ILE A 228 2.14 -1.40 -18.79
CA ILE A 228 3.26 -1.08 -17.90
C ILE A 228 4.35 -2.14 -18.08
N ASN A 229 5.57 -1.69 -18.37
CA ASN A 229 6.76 -2.52 -18.51
C ASN A 229 7.56 -2.50 -17.20
N VAL A 230 8.04 -3.65 -16.77
CA VAL A 230 9.00 -3.77 -15.67
C VAL A 230 10.21 -4.54 -16.19
N ASP A 231 11.32 -3.83 -16.34
CA ASP A 231 12.61 -4.41 -16.69
C ASP A 231 13.30 -4.96 -15.44
N PHE A 232 13.98 -6.08 -15.58
CA PHE A 232 14.73 -6.67 -14.47
C PHE A 232 15.87 -7.56 -14.98
N THR A 233 16.88 -7.71 -14.14
CA THR A 233 17.94 -8.71 -14.33
C THR A 233 17.61 -9.93 -13.49
N ASN A 234 17.65 -11.12 -14.09
CA ASN A 234 17.56 -12.40 -13.39
C ASN A 234 18.70 -13.33 -13.84
N PHE A 235 19.53 -13.80 -12.92
CA PHE A 235 20.76 -14.56 -13.19
C PHE A 235 21.64 -13.91 -14.27
N GLY A 236 21.80 -12.59 -14.18
CA GLY A 236 22.59 -11.78 -15.13
C GLY A 236 21.95 -11.60 -16.52
N LYS A 237 20.74 -12.11 -16.74
CA LYS A 237 20.00 -11.92 -18.01
C LYS A 237 18.95 -10.83 -17.86
N GLN A 238 18.93 -9.92 -18.81
CA GLN A 238 17.89 -8.92 -18.94
C GLN A 238 16.57 -9.58 -19.36
N GLN A 239 15.51 -9.26 -18.62
CA GLN A 239 14.16 -9.77 -18.80
C GLN A 239 13.16 -8.62 -18.60
N ARG A 240 11.95 -8.82 -19.12
CA ARG A 240 10.84 -7.87 -18.98
C ARG A 240 9.56 -8.60 -18.65
N ALA A 241 8.82 -8.05 -17.69
CA ALA A 241 7.41 -8.34 -17.47
C ALA A 241 6.58 -7.20 -18.08
N VAL A 242 5.53 -7.55 -18.81
CA VAL A 242 4.57 -6.61 -19.39
C VAL A 242 3.23 -6.82 -18.72
N PHE A 243 2.77 -5.82 -17.99
CA PHE A 243 1.49 -5.80 -17.31
C PHE A 243 0.47 -5.07 -18.16
N LEU A 244 -0.65 -5.74 -18.42
CA LEU A 244 -1.77 -5.17 -19.15
C LEU A 244 -2.93 -4.95 -18.19
N LEU A 245 -3.34 -3.70 -18.06
CA LEU A 245 -4.37 -3.25 -17.14
C LEU A 245 -5.53 -2.64 -17.90
N ARG A 246 -6.73 -2.72 -17.31
CA ARG A 246 -7.92 -2.02 -17.79
C ARG A 246 -8.90 -1.78 -16.66
N ALA A 247 -9.85 -0.89 -16.88
CA ALA A 247 -10.99 -0.73 -15.98
C ALA A 247 -11.85 -2.00 -15.99
N ASP A 248 -12.07 -2.59 -14.80
CA ASP A 248 -12.94 -3.75 -14.64
C ASP A 248 -14.40 -3.32 -14.49
N THR A 249 -15.07 -3.17 -15.63
CA THR A 249 -16.48 -2.77 -15.69
C THR A 249 -17.46 -3.76 -15.04
N THR A 250 -17.00 -4.96 -14.65
CA THR A 250 -17.83 -5.92 -13.91
C THR A 250 -17.96 -5.56 -12.43
N ARG A 251 -17.12 -4.63 -11.94
CA ARG A 251 -17.08 -4.20 -10.54
C ARG A 251 -17.58 -2.76 -10.35
N PRO A 252 -18.17 -2.44 -9.18
CA PRO A 252 -18.56 -1.08 -8.84
C PRO A 252 -17.37 -0.11 -8.94
N GLY A 253 -17.56 1.04 -9.58
CA GLY A 253 -16.50 2.03 -9.74
C GLY A 253 -15.46 1.71 -10.82
N ALA A 254 -15.63 0.60 -11.56
CA ALA A 254 -14.80 0.17 -12.68
C ALA A 254 -13.28 0.32 -12.39
N PRO A 255 -12.77 -0.28 -11.31
CA PRO A 255 -11.41 -0.06 -10.87
C PRO A 255 -10.39 -0.63 -11.86
N LEU A 256 -9.18 -0.07 -11.90
CA LEU A 256 -8.11 -0.65 -12.71
C LEU A 256 -7.68 -2.00 -12.14
N ARG A 257 -7.64 -3.02 -13.00
CA ARG A 257 -7.16 -4.36 -12.68
C ARG A 257 -6.21 -4.83 -13.76
N ILE A 258 -5.16 -5.53 -13.34
CA ILE A 258 -4.32 -6.33 -14.22
C ILE A 258 -5.19 -7.48 -14.72
N PHE A 259 -5.22 -7.68 -16.05
CA PHE A 259 -5.97 -8.78 -16.67
C PHE A 259 -5.09 -9.70 -17.52
N ARG A 260 -3.79 -9.36 -17.62
CA ARG A 260 -2.78 -10.14 -18.31
C ARG A 260 -1.39 -9.71 -17.89
N VAL A 261 -0.50 -10.68 -17.72
CA VAL A 261 0.94 -10.44 -17.55
C VAL A 261 1.71 -11.32 -18.51
N GLU A 262 2.66 -10.71 -19.21
CA GLU A 262 3.52 -11.37 -20.19
C GLU A 262 4.97 -11.34 -19.74
N HIS A 263 5.62 -12.49 -19.86
CA HIS A 263 7.05 -12.70 -19.69
C HIS A 263 7.63 -13.24 -21.00
N ASN A 264 8.95 -13.32 -21.10
CA ASN A 264 9.58 -13.96 -22.26
C ASN A 264 9.23 -15.45 -22.36
N GLY A 265 8.34 -15.80 -23.30
CA GLY A 265 7.94 -17.18 -23.59
C GLY A 265 6.84 -17.74 -22.67
N TRP A 266 6.29 -16.93 -21.76
CA TRP A 266 5.24 -17.34 -20.84
C TRP A 266 4.28 -16.17 -20.56
N SER A 267 3.00 -16.44 -20.38
CA SER A 267 2.01 -15.43 -20.01
C SER A 267 0.90 -16.07 -19.21
N TYR A 268 0.24 -15.29 -18.35
CA TYR A 268 -1.00 -15.69 -17.68
C TYR A 268 -2.09 -14.64 -17.92
N PRO A 269 -3.38 -15.05 -17.87
CA PRO A 269 -4.46 -14.12 -17.63
C PRO A 269 -4.17 -13.43 -16.32
#